data_AF-A0A0T6B943-F1
#
_entry.id   AF-A0A0T6B943-F1
#
_cell.length_a   1.000
_cell.length_b   1.000
_cell.length_c   1.000
_cell.angle_alpha   90.00
_cell.angle_beta   90.00
_cell.angle_gamma   90.00
#
_symmetry.space_group_name_H-M   'P 1'
#
loop_
_entity.id
_entity.type
_entity.pdbx_description
1 polymer ?
#
loop_
_entity_poly.entity_id
_entity_poly.type
_entity_poly.pdbx_seq_one_letter_code
_entity_poly.pdbx_strand_id
1 'polypeptide(L)'
;MASYAKAPLDLLKNSVNARFVGKEPWQIVACTTSTVLLTIWLYNFLFDDEPIVKRAKRTFFKYIKLLPPVRRKIEAEMTKVNLDFQQAISSKASHLQYFTVLPDKPLSPPELLKLVDETLSLGPYDYNGGLVSGTVYSINKDVRHITKEVYGKTSYTNPLHTDVFPGICKMEAEIVRMSANLFHGDSNTCGCVTSGGTESILMACKAYRDFAT
;
A
#
# COMPACT_ATOMS: atom_id res chain seq x y z
N MET A 1 -40.36 1.54 -40.84
CA MET A 1 -40.31 0.97 -39.48
C MET A 1 -40.03 1.99 -38.37
N ALA A 2 -39.71 3.27 -38.65
CA ALA A 2 -39.38 4.26 -37.62
C ALA A 2 -40.58 4.95 -36.92
N SER A 3 -41.82 4.71 -37.36
CA SER A 3 -43.00 5.43 -36.86
C SER A 3 -43.71 4.77 -35.67
N TYR A 4 -43.61 3.44 -35.52
CA TYR A 4 -44.30 2.72 -34.44
C TYR A 4 -43.60 2.83 -33.08
N ALA A 5 -42.31 3.17 -33.06
CA ALA A 5 -41.57 3.37 -31.81
C ALA A 5 -41.87 4.73 -31.14
N LYS A 6 -42.33 5.75 -31.89
CA LYS A 6 -42.55 7.11 -31.37
C LYS A 6 -43.75 7.23 -30.42
N ALA A 7 -44.86 6.58 -30.74
CA ALA A 7 -46.09 6.66 -29.94
C ALA A 7 -45.92 6.18 -28.47
N PRO A 8 -45.30 5.01 -28.18
CA PRO A 8 -45.08 4.61 -26.79
C PRO A 8 -44.05 5.49 -26.08
N LEU A 9 -43.05 6.01 -26.79
CA LEU A 9 -42.06 6.94 -26.24
C LEU A 9 -42.68 8.28 -25.83
N ASP A 10 -43.58 8.83 -26.65
CA ASP A 10 -44.26 10.11 -26.36
C ASP A 10 -45.25 9.98 -25.19
N LEU A 11 -45.98 8.86 -25.10
CA LEU A 11 -46.83 8.54 -23.94
C LEU A 11 -46.02 8.46 -22.64
N LEU A 12 -44.84 7.82 -22.70
CA LEU A 12 -43.95 7.65 -21.55
C LEU A 12 -43.33 8.98 -21.13
N LYS A 13 -42.86 9.78 -22.10
CA LYS A 13 -42.37 11.15 -21.88
C LYS A 13 -43.42 12.04 -21.22
N ASN A 14 -44.65 12.04 -21.72
CA ASN A 14 -45.73 12.87 -21.17
C ASN A 14 -46.14 12.42 -19.76
N SER A 15 -46.16 11.12 -19.51
CA SER A 15 -46.46 10.55 -18.18
C SER A 15 -45.39 10.88 -17.14
N VAL A 16 -44.11 10.82 -17.52
CA VAL A 16 -42.99 11.20 -16.65
C VAL A 16 -43.03 12.69 -16.36
N ASN A 17 -43.15 13.54 -17.39
CA ASN A 17 -43.22 14.98 -17.22
C ASN A 17 -44.40 15.40 -16.33
N ALA A 18 -45.58 14.79 -16.50
CA ALA A 18 -46.74 15.03 -15.65
C ALA A 18 -46.47 14.75 -14.16
N ARG A 19 -45.62 13.77 -13.85
CA ARG A 19 -45.22 13.41 -12.47
C ARG A 19 -44.29 14.43 -11.81
N PHE A 20 -43.58 15.24 -12.61
CA PHE A 20 -42.64 16.26 -12.14
C PHE A 20 -43.14 17.70 -12.35
N VAL A 21 -44.41 17.88 -12.75
CA VAL A 21 -45.04 19.20 -12.86
C VAL A 21 -45.03 19.90 -11.49
N GLY A 22 -44.53 21.14 -11.46
CA GLY A 22 -44.45 21.96 -10.24
C GLY A 22 -43.21 21.70 -9.36
N LYS A 23 -42.26 20.87 -9.82
CA LYS A 23 -40.96 20.69 -9.14
C LYS A 23 -39.92 21.65 -9.73
N GLU A 24 -39.14 22.28 -8.87
CA GLU A 24 -38.01 23.10 -9.30
C GLU A 24 -36.88 22.21 -9.88
N PRO A 25 -36.09 22.71 -10.84
CA PRO A 25 -35.04 21.91 -11.50
C PRO A 25 -34.09 21.19 -10.53
N TRP A 26 -33.72 21.83 -9.41
CA TRP A 26 -32.83 21.22 -8.40
C TRP A 26 -33.47 20.03 -7.67
N GLN A 27 -34.80 20.04 -7.47
CA GLN A 27 -35.52 18.93 -6.82
C GLN A 27 -35.54 17.70 -7.72
N ILE A 28 -35.70 17.92 -9.03
CA ILE A 28 -35.66 16.83 -10.03
C ILE A 28 -34.26 16.23 -10.05
N VAL A 29 -33.21 17.05 -10.10
CA VAL A 29 -31.81 16.59 -10.06
C VAL A 29 -31.49 15.88 -8.74
N ALA A 30 -31.91 16.42 -7.60
CA ALA A 30 -31.66 15.81 -6.28
C ALA A 30 -32.38 14.47 -6.13
N CYS A 31 -33.66 14.37 -6.51
CA CYS A 31 -34.43 13.13 -6.46
C CYS A 31 -33.81 12.08 -7.38
N THR A 32 -33.56 12.41 -8.65
CA THR A 32 -33.00 11.46 -9.62
C THR A 32 -31.60 10.97 -9.21
N THR A 33 -30.72 11.89 -8.80
CA THR A 33 -29.37 11.54 -8.31
C THR A 33 -29.45 10.66 -7.06
N SER A 34 -30.30 11.01 -6.09
CA SER A 34 -30.46 10.22 -4.86
C SER A 34 -31.02 8.83 -5.16
N THR A 35 -32.03 8.72 -6.03
CA THR A 35 -32.59 7.42 -6.42
C THR A 35 -31.54 6.56 -7.12
N VAL A 36 -30.80 7.11 -8.09
CA VAL A 36 -29.73 6.37 -8.79
C VAL A 36 -28.65 5.91 -7.83
N LEU A 37 -28.14 6.80 -6.96
CA LEU A 37 -27.12 6.44 -5.97
C LEU A 37 -27.63 5.38 -4.98
N LEU A 38 -28.88 5.47 -4.55
CA LEU A 38 -29.48 4.53 -3.60
C LEU A 38 -29.73 3.17 -4.27
N THR A 39 -30.14 3.15 -5.53
CA THR A 39 -30.27 1.92 -6.33
C THR A 39 -28.90 1.26 -6.54
N ILE A 40 -27.86 2.02 -6.92
CA ILE A 40 -26.50 1.49 -7.05
C ILE A 40 -25.98 0.97 -5.71
N TRP A 41 -26.19 1.72 -4.63
CA TRP A 41 -25.81 1.30 -3.28
C TRP A 41 -26.52 0.00 -2.85
N LEU A 42 -27.83 -0.10 -3.10
CA LEU A 42 -28.63 -1.27 -2.76
C LEU A 42 -28.23 -2.49 -3.60
N TYR A 43 -28.00 -2.28 -4.90
CA TYR A 43 -27.51 -3.32 -5.80
C TYR A 43 -26.16 -3.86 -5.33
N ASN A 44 -25.20 -2.97 -5.07
CA ASN A 44 -23.89 -3.36 -4.54
C ASN A 44 -23.98 -3.99 -3.14
N PHE A 45 -24.95 -3.63 -2.31
CA PHE A 45 -25.13 -4.25 -1.00
C PHE A 45 -25.71 -5.67 -1.10
N LEU A 46 -26.62 -5.92 -2.05
CA LEU A 46 -27.30 -7.20 -2.23
C LEU A 46 -26.49 -8.22 -3.06
N PHE A 47 -25.79 -7.77 -4.10
CA PHE A 47 -25.18 -8.63 -5.13
C PHE A 47 -23.65 -8.73 -5.11
N ASP A 48 -22.98 -8.16 -4.12
CA ASP A 48 -21.54 -8.31 -3.95
C ASP A 48 -21.21 -9.73 -3.43
N ASP A 49 -19.95 -10.19 -3.53
CA ASP A 49 -19.54 -11.59 -3.27
C ASP A 49 -19.39 -11.94 -1.77
N GLU A 50 -19.25 -10.94 -0.90
CA GLU A 50 -19.19 -11.13 0.56
C GLU A 50 -20.54 -11.51 1.22
N PRO A 51 -20.55 -12.32 2.29
CA PRO A 51 -21.79 -12.61 3.02
C PRO A 51 -22.38 -11.35 3.68
N ILE A 52 -23.71 -11.22 3.64
CA ILE A 52 -24.47 -10.05 4.14
C ILE A 52 -24.08 -9.67 5.58
N VAL A 53 -23.79 -10.65 6.44
CA VAL A 53 -23.36 -10.44 7.83
C VAL A 53 -22.06 -9.66 7.92
N LYS A 54 -21.09 -9.96 7.04
CA LYS A 54 -19.79 -9.28 7.01
C LYS A 54 -19.94 -7.83 6.55
N ARG A 55 -20.82 -7.58 5.57
CA ARG A 55 -21.18 -6.23 5.10
C ARG A 55 -21.83 -5.41 6.20
N ALA A 56 -22.87 -5.95 6.84
CA ALA A 56 -23.58 -5.29 7.93
C ALA A 56 -22.61 -4.94 9.07
N LYS A 57 -21.72 -5.88 9.45
CA LYS A 57 -20.67 -5.66 10.44
C LYS A 57 -19.72 -4.54 10.03
N ARG A 58 -19.20 -4.55 8.79
CA ARG A 58 -18.30 -3.49 8.28
C ARG A 58 -18.95 -2.11 8.33
N THR A 59 -20.17 -2.00 7.82
CA THR A 59 -20.94 -0.75 7.79
C THR A 59 -21.23 -0.27 9.21
N PHE A 60 -21.66 -1.15 10.10
CA PHE A 60 -21.86 -0.86 11.51
C PHE A 60 -20.60 -0.34 12.20
N PHE A 61 -19.45 -1.02 12.05
CA PHE A 61 -18.18 -0.55 12.61
C PHE A 61 -17.73 0.79 12.00
N LYS A 62 -18.01 1.05 10.72
CA LYS A 62 -17.71 2.34 10.08
C LYS A 62 -18.46 3.48 10.77
N TYR A 63 -19.76 3.31 11.02
CA TYR A 63 -20.56 4.33 11.71
C TYR A 63 -20.25 4.44 13.20
N ILE A 64 -19.97 3.32 13.88
CA ILE A 64 -19.55 3.35 15.29
C ILE A 64 -18.26 4.13 15.48
N LYS A 65 -17.29 3.98 14.57
CA LYS A 65 -16.03 4.74 14.63
C LYS A 65 -16.23 6.25 14.46
N LEU A 66 -17.36 6.69 13.91
CA LEU A 66 -17.70 8.11 13.78
C LEU A 66 -18.31 8.69 15.06
N LEU A 67 -18.74 7.84 16.00
CA LEU A 67 -19.29 8.31 17.27
C LEU A 67 -18.20 9.05 18.08
N PRO A 68 -18.48 10.26 18.58
CA PRO A 68 -17.51 11.07 19.33
C PRO A 68 -16.74 10.32 20.43
N PRO A 69 -17.35 9.48 21.30
CA PRO A 69 -16.60 8.78 22.34
C PRO A 69 -15.63 7.71 21.79
N VAL A 70 -16.00 7.01 20.72
CA VAL A 70 -15.15 5.99 20.08
C VAL A 70 -13.98 6.65 19.37
N ARG A 71 -14.25 7.74 18.63
CA ARG A 71 -13.24 8.54 17.95
C ARG A 71 -12.21 9.10 18.93
N ARG A 72 -12.66 9.68 20.05
CA ARG A 72 -11.76 10.18 21.11
C ARG A 72 -10.85 9.09 21.67
N LYS A 73 -11.37 7.87 21.88
CA LYS A 73 -10.56 6.75 22.36
C LYS A 73 -9.50 6.32 21.34
N ILE A 74 -9.87 6.24 20.06
CA ILE A 74 -8.92 5.94 18.97
C ILE A 74 -7.83 7.01 18.90
N GLU A 75 -8.23 8.29 18.93
CA GLU A 75 -7.30 9.43 18.91
C GLU A 75 -6.36 9.44 20.12
N ALA A 76 -6.86 9.09 21.32
CA ALA A 76 -6.05 8.97 22.52
C ALA A 76 -4.99 7.86 22.40
N GLU A 77 -5.36 6.67 21.90
CA GLU A 77 -4.40 5.58 21.66
C GLU A 77 -3.37 5.96 20.58
N MET A 78 -3.81 6.58 19.49
CA MET A 78 -2.89 7.08 18.44
C MET A 78 -1.91 8.11 19.00
N THR A 79 -2.40 9.04 19.83
CA THR A 79 -1.57 10.06 20.47
C THR A 79 -0.55 9.41 21.41
N LYS A 80 -0.98 8.44 22.20
CA LYS A 80 -0.10 7.69 23.10
C LYS A 80 1.00 6.96 22.33
N VAL A 81 0.64 6.22 21.26
CA VAL A 81 1.62 5.53 20.40
C VAL A 81 2.62 6.50 19.80
N ASN A 82 2.16 7.67 19.34
CA ASN A 82 3.04 8.71 18.81
C ASN A 82 3.99 9.26 19.88
N LEU A 83 3.51 9.51 21.10
CA LEU A 83 4.33 10.00 22.20
C LEU A 83 5.35 8.95 22.65
N ASP A 84 4.94 7.70 22.82
CA ASP A 84 5.81 6.58 23.19
C ASP A 84 6.92 6.40 22.15
N PHE A 85 6.58 6.48 20.86
CA PHE A 85 7.53 6.43 19.75
C PHE A 85 8.50 7.62 19.76
N GLN A 86 7.97 8.84 19.90
CA GLN A 86 8.78 10.06 19.93
C GLN A 86 9.74 10.05 21.13
N GLN A 87 9.29 9.61 22.30
CA GLN A 87 10.12 9.51 23.50
C GLN A 87 11.19 8.42 23.37
N ALA A 88 10.85 7.28 22.77
CA ALA A 88 11.80 6.19 22.53
C ALA A 88 12.92 6.60 21.56
N ILE A 89 12.63 7.46 20.57
CA ILE A 89 13.63 7.97 19.63
C ILE A 89 14.41 9.15 20.24
N SER A 90 13.72 10.14 20.80
CA SER A 90 14.33 11.37 21.31
C SER A 90 15.28 11.10 22.46
N SER A 91 14.96 10.16 23.36
CA SER A 91 15.84 9.76 24.46
C SER A 91 17.16 9.17 23.95
N LYS A 92 17.09 8.26 22.98
CA LYS A 92 18.26 7.55 22.44
C LYS A 92 19.18 8.45 21.63
N ALA A 93 18.62 9.34 20.82
CA ALA A 93 19.36 10.22 19.93
C ALA A 93 19.53 11.66 20.47
N SER A 94 19.27 11.89 21.76
CA SER A 94 19.35 13.21 22.40
C SER A 94 20.74 13.88 22.32
N HIS A 95 21.80 13.09 22.15
CA HIS A 95 23.19 13.54 22.07
C HIS A 95 23.67 13.77 20.62
N LEU A 96 22.86 13.44 19.61
CA LEU A 96 23.20 13.65 18.20
C LEU A 96 22.51 14.88 17.64
N GLN A 97 23.18 15.54 16.70
CA GLN A 97 22.60 16.65 15.95
C GLN A 97 21.53 16.14 14.99
N TYR A 98 20.32 16.68 15.09
CA TYR A 98 19.27 16.46 14.11
C TYR A 98 19.40 17.48 12.97
N PHE A 99 19.59 16.97 11.75
CA PHE A 99 19.51 17.78 10.53
C PHE A 99 18.05 17.90 10.09
N THR A 100 17.40 19.00 10.43
CA THR A 100 16.02 19.33 9.99
C THR A 100 15.98 20.11 8.69
N VAL A 101 17.14 20.62 8.27
CA VAL A 101 17.39 21.31 7.00
C VAL A 101 18.72 20.82 6.43
N LEU A 102 18.89 20.96 5.11
CA LEU A 102 20.18 20.68 4.48
C LEU A 102 21.26 21.62 5.06
N PRO A 103 22.42 21.12 5.48
CA PRO A 103 23.50 21.98 5.99
C PRO A 103 23.99 22.97 4.94
N ASP A 104 24.21 24.23 5.34
CA ASP A 104 24.77 25.27 4.47
C ASP A 104 26.20 24.95 4.02
N LYS A 105 26.94 24.17 4.82
CA LYS A 105 28.30 23.71 4.52
C LYS A 105 28.30 22.19 4.33
N PRO A 106 28.94 21.67 3.26
CA PRO A 106 29.04 20.24 3.06
C PRO A 106 29.89 19.61 4.16
N LEU A 107 29.49 18.42 4.61
CA LEU A 107 30.31 17.57 5.47
C LEU A 107 31.40 16.91 4.63
N SER A 108 32.61 16.86 5.16
CA SER A 108 33.67 16.08 4.54
C SER A 108 33.37 14.57 4.64
N PRO A 109 33.89 13.73 3.72
CA PRO A 109 33.72 12.28 3.81
C PRO A 109 34.05 11.65 5.18
N PRO A 110 35.16 12.00 5.87
CA PRO A 110 35.44 11.42 7.19
C PRO A 110 34.45 11.88 8.27
N GLU A 111 33.99 13.13 8.23
CA GLU A 111 32.96 13.63 9.15
C GLU A 111 31.63 12.92 8.94
N LEU A 112 31.25 12.69 7.67
CA LEU A 112 30.03 11.97 7.33
C LEU A 112 30.08 10.50 7.80
N LEU A 113 31.18 9.80 7.56
CA LEU A 113 31.35 8.43 8.01
C LEU A 113 31.30 8.32 9.53
N LYS A 114 31.95 9.24 10.24
CA LYS A 114 31.89 9.31 11.70
C LYS A 114 30.45 9.50 12.20
N LEU A 115 29.70 10.41 11.58
CA LEU A 115 28.29 10.64 11.93
C LEU A 115 27.43 9.39 11.67
N VAL A 116 27.68 8.69 10.56
CA VAL A 116 27.00 7.41 10.26
C VAL A 116 27.31 6.37 11.32
N ASP A 117 28.57 6.21 11.73
CA ASP A 117 28.97 5.25 12.76
C ASP A 117 28.33 5.58 14.13
N GLU A 118 28.34 6.85 14.52
CA GLU A 118 27.66 7.34 15.73
C GLU A 118 26.15 7.03 15.68
N THR A 119 25.51 7.27 14.53
CA THR A 119 24.08 7.00 14.34
C THR A 119 23.75 5.51 14.38
N LEU A 120 24.57 4.66 13.76
CA LEU A 120 24.37 3.21 13.77
C LEU A 120 24.57 2.60 15.16
N SER A 121 25.33 3.26 16.04
CA SER A 121 25.57 2.82 17.43
C SER A 121 24.40 3.08 18.39
N LEU A 122 23.34 3.78 17.96
CA LEU A 122 22.17 4.10 18.79
C LEU A 122 21.32 2.89 19.19
N GLY A 123 21.48 1.77 18.50
CA GLY A 123 20.74 0.53 18.77
C GLY A 123 21.14 -0.07 20.12
N PRO A 124 20.21 -0.25 21.08
CA PRO A 124 20.55 -0.77 22.41
C PRO A 124 20.77 -2.30 22.41
N TYR A 125 20.51 -2.98 21.30
CA TYR A 125 20.56 -4.44 21.22
C TYR A 125 21.76 -4.90 20.41
N ASP A 126 22.54 -5.81 20.99
CA ASP A 126 23.55 -6.54 20.25
C ASP A 126 22.91 -7.69 19.46
N TYR A 127 22.65 -7.44 18.18
CA TYR A 127 22.18 -8.48 17.26
C TYR A 127 23.28 -9.48 16.89
N ASN A 128 24.57 -9.15 17.07
CA ASN A 128 25.67 -10.09 16.78
C ASN A 128 25.72 -11.21 17.82
N GLY A 129 25.26 -10.94 19.05
CA GLY A 129 25.09 -11.93 20.11
C GLY A 129 23.87 -12.86 19.94
N GLY A 130 23.07 -12.69 18.89
CA GLY A 130 21.90 -13.55 18.62
C GLY A 130 20.72 -13.33 19.56
N LEU A 131 20.69 -12.21 20.29
CA LEU A 131 19.68 -11.91 21.30
C LEU A 131 18.42 -11.21 20.74
N VAL A 132 18.34 -11.06 19.42
CA VAL A 132 17.27 -10.32 18.74
C VAL A 132 16.50 -11.26 17.81
N SER A 133 15.23 -11.51 18.14
CA SER A 133 14.37 -12.41 17.35
C SER A 133 14.06 -11.83 15.97
N GLY A 134 14.25 -12.63 14.91
CA GLY A 134 13.78 -12.39 13.54
C GLY A 134 14.38 -11.19 12.78
N THR A 135 15.23 -10.38 13.40
CA THR A 135 15.64 -9.08 12.83
C THR A 135 16.84 -9.20 11.88
N VAL A 136 17.83 -10.04 12.21
CA VAL A 136 19.02 -10.28 11.39
C VAL A 136 19.18 -11.78 11.17
N TYR A 137 19.04 -12.24 9.93
CA TYR A 137 19.00 -13.67 9.59
C TYR A 137 20.37 -14.33 9.43
N SER A 138 21.42 -13.53 9.20
CA SER A 138 22.78 -14.03 9.05
C SER A 138 23.78 -13.00 9.58
N ILE A 139 24.69 -13.46 10.45
CA ILE A 139 25.84 -12.70 10.95
C ILE A 139 27.16 -13.17 10.30
N ASN A 140 27.07 -13.98 9.24
CA ASN A 140 28.23 -14.50 8.54
C ASN A 140 29.01 -13.36 7.86
N LYS A 141 30.28 -13.20 8.26
CA LYS A 141 31.15 -12.12 7.79
C LYS A 141 31.49 -12.24 6.30
N ASP A 142 31.62 -13.46 5.78
CA ASP A 142 31.93 -13.71 4.37
C ASP A 142 30.75 -13.33 3.48
N VAL A 143 29.53 -13.69 3.91
CA VAL A 143 28.29 -13.29 3.22
C VAL A 143 28.12 -11.78 3.24
N ARG A 144 28.40 -11.13 4.38
CA ARG A 144 28.35 -9.66 4.49
C ARG A 144 29.39 -9.00 3.57
N HIS A 145 30.60 -9.53 3.51
CA HIS A 145 31.68 -9.03 2.66
C HIS A 145 31.29 -9.10 1.18
N ILE A 146 30.86 -10.29 0.69
CA ILE A 146 30.49 -10.43 -0.72
C ILE A 146 29.28 -9.56 -1.07
N THR A 147 28.30 -9.41 -0.17
CA THR A 147 27.13 -8.54 -0.38
C THR A 147 27.55 -7.09 -0.55
N LYS A 148 28.49 -6.61 0.28
CA LYS A 148 29.03 -5.24 0.17
C LYS A 148 29.74 -5.03 -1.18
N GLU A 149 30.58 -5.97 -1.60
CA GLU A 149 31.30 -5.88 -2.87
C GLU A 149 30.37 -5.90 -4.08
N VAL A 150 29.35 -6.75 -4.07
CA VAL A 150 28.34 -6.81 -5.14
C VAL A 150 27.53 -5.51 -5.16
N TYR A 151 27.05 -5.03 -4.01
CA TYR A 151 26.30 -3.77 -3.94
C TYR A 151 27.13 -2.57 -4.44
N GLY A 152 28.42 -2.50 -4.08
CA GLY A 152 29.30 -1.47 -4.60
C GLY A 152 29.34 -1.44 -6.13
N LYS A 153 29.41 -2.61 -6.77
CA LYS A 153 29.40 -2.76 -8.23
C LYS A 153 28.05 -2.45 -8.88
N THR A 154 26.94 -2.69 -8.18
CA THR A 154 25.58 -2.53 -8.73
C THR A 154 24.87 -1.26 -8.25
N SER A 155 25.51 -0.41 -7.45
CA SER A 155 24.91 0.74 -6.76
C SER A 155 24.21 1.75 -7.68
N TYR A 156 24.68 1.91 -8.92
CA TYR A 156 24.10 2.83 -9.92
C TYR A 156 23.24 2.13 -10.98
N THR A 157 22.92 0.85 -10.78
CA THR A 157 22.08 0.12 -11.72
C THR A 157 20.59 0.35 -11.45
N ASN A 158 19.77 0.32 -12.50
CA ASN A 158 18.33 0.50 -12.40
C ASN A 158 17.61 -0.49 -13.34
N PRO A 159 16.92 -1.53 -12.81
CA PRO A 159 16.21 -2.52 -13.62
C PRO A 159 15.16 -1.95 -14.58
N LEU A 160 14.70 -0.71 -14.37
CA LEU A 160 13.79 -0.02 -15.30
C LEU A 160 14.40 0.18 -16.69
N HIS A 161 15.73 0.33 -16.78
CA HIS A 161 16.46 0.58 -18.02
C HIS A 161 17.17 -0.69 -18.49
N THR A 162 16.38 -1.65 -18.97
CA THR A 162 16.87 -2.99 -19.38
C THR A 162 17.87 -2.96 -20.54
N ASP A 163 17.81 -1.93 -21.37
CA ASP A 163 18.73 -1.63 -22.47
C ASP A 163 20.12 -1.19 -21.97
N VAL A 164 20.15 -0.45 -20.85
CA VAL A 164 21.38 0.04 -20.22
C VAL A 164 21.98 -1.00 -19.26
N PHE A 165 21.13 -1.74 -18.54
CA PHE A 165 21.55 -2.70 -17.51
C PHE A 165 21.05 -4.14 -17.76
N PRO A 166 21.29 -4.74 -18.93
CA PRO A 166 20.78 -6.07 -19.26
C PRO A 166 21.31 -7.17 -18.33
N GLY A 167 22.49 -6.97 -17.75
CA GLY A 167 23.07 -7.88 -16.77
C GLY A 167 22.24 -8.00 -15.47
N ILE A 168 21.57 -6.93 -15.04
CA ILE A 168 20.69 -6.98 -13.86
C ILE A 168 19.44 -7.79 -14.18
N CYS A 169 18.82 -7.57 -15.34
CA CYS A 169 17.65 -8.34 -15.76
C CYS A 169 17.97 -9.84 -15.88
N LYS A 170 19.17 -10.18 -16.37
CA LYS A 170 19.66 -11.57 -16.36
C LYS A 170 19.71 -12.13 -14.94
N MET A 171 20.30 -11.41 -13.99
CA MET A 171 20.39 -11.85 -12.59
C MET A 171 19.00 -12.01 -11.94
N GLU A 172 18.07 -11.09 -12.19
CA GLU A 172 16.69 -11.21 -11.70
C GLU A 172 15.97 -12.43 -12.30
N ALA A 173 16.13 -12.69 -13.60
CA ALA A 173 15.56 -13.86 -14.26
C ALA A 173 16.13 -15.17 -13.67
N GLU A 174 17.44 -15.20 -13.39
CA GLU A 174 18.09 -16.35 -12.75
C GLU A 174 17.60 -16.56 -11.31
N ILE A 175 17.42 -15.49 -10.52
CA ILE A 175 16.86 -15.56 -9.16
C ILE A 175 15.45 -16.15 -9.20
N VAL A 176 14.58 -15.67 -10.10
CA VAL A 176 13.22 -16.20 -10.26
C VAL A 176 13.27 -17.67 -10.65
N ARG A 177 14.12 -18.06 -11.60
CA ARG A 177 14.19 -19.45 -12.06
C ARG A 177 14.76 -20.39 -10.98
N MET A 178 15.81 -19.99 -10.27
CA MET A 178 16.34 -20.77 -9.14
C MET A 178 15.28 -20.94 -8.04
N SER A 179 14.52 -19.88 -7.74
CA SER A 179 13.44 -19.94 -6.75
C SER A 179 12.29 -20.83 -7.22
N ALA A 180 11.85 -20.73 -8.47
CA ALA A 180 10.85 -21.61 -9.05
C ALA A 180 11.27 -23.09 -8.96
N ASN A 181 12.51 -23.40 -9.31
CA ASN A 181 13.06 -24.76 -9.22
C ASN A 181 13.10 -25.27 -7.77
N LEU A 182 13.44 -24.41 -6.79
CA LEU A 182 13.42 -24.77 -5.36
C LEU A 182 12.02 -25.18 -4.88
N PHE A 183 10.97 -24.60 -5.46
CA PHE A 183 9.57 -24.95 -5.19
C PHE A 183 8.97 -25.93 -6.21
N HIS A 184 9.81 -26.67 -6.95
CA HIS A 184 9.40 -27.69 -7.93
C HIS A 184 8.53 -27.17 -9.08
N GLY A 185 8.75 -25.92 -9.51
CA GLY A 185 8.11 -25.33 -10.68
C GLY A 185 8.53 -25.98 -12.00
N ASP A 186 7.63 -25.95 -12.97
CA ASP A 186 7.83 -26.44 -14.34
C ASP A 186 8.34 -25.34 -15.30
N SER A 187 8.35 -25.62 -16.60
CA SER A 187 8.72 -24.64 -17.63
C SER A 187 7.76 -23.45 -17.71
N ASN A 188 6.50 -23.63 -17.31
CA ASN A 188 5.47 -22.58 -17.34
C ASN A 188 5.49 -21.71 -16.07
N THR A 189 6.11 -22.19 -15.00
CA THR A 189 6.25 -21.45 -13.75
C THR A 189 7.09 -20.20 -13.98
N CYS A 190 6.53 -19.05 -13.61
CA CYS A 190 7.09 -17.73 -13.78
C CYS A 190 7.01 -16.92 -12.49
N GLY A 191 7.62 -15.73 -12.48
CA GLY A 191 7.61 -14.86 -11.30
C GLY A 191 8.35 -13.55 -11.55
N CYS A 192 8.44 -12.74 -10.49
CA CYS A 192 9.18 -11.48 -10.48
C CYS A 192 9.91 -11.32 -9.14
N VAL A 193 10.99 -10.54 -9.14
CA VAL A 193 11.66 -10.10 -7.92
C VAL A 193 10.89 -8.89 -7.37
N THR A 194 10.70 -8.84 -6.05
CA THR A 194 10.00 -7.75 -5.35
C THR A 194 10.86 -7.22 -4.21
N SER A 195 10.56 -6.03 -3.69
CA SER A 195 11.31 -5.39 -2.59
C SER A 195 11.29 -6.18 -1.27
N GLY A 196 10.27 -7.02 -1.05
CA GLY A 196 10.16 -7.87 0.12
C GLY A 196 8.83 -8.62 0.19
N GLY A 197 8.66 -9.45 1.22
CA GLY A 197 7.51 -10.35 1.33
C GLY A 197 6.14 -9.64 1.34
N THR A 198 6.07 -8.42 1.90
CA THR A 198 4.83 -7.63 1.87
C THR A 198 4.41 -7.28 0.44
N GLU A 199 5.35 -6.84 -0.40
CA GLU A 199 5.04 -6.56 -1.81
C GLU A 199 4.69 -7.84 -2.56
N SER A 200 5.39 -8.96 -2.32
CA SER A 200 5.05 -10.24 -2.95
C SER A 200 3.61 -10.68 -2.67
N ILE A 201 3.15 -10.55 -1.41
CA ILE A 201 1.77 -10.87 -1.02
C ILE A 201 0.78 -9.93 -1.70
N LEU A 202 1.06 -8.61 -1.70
CA LEU A 202 0.18 -7.62 -2.34
C LEU A 202 0.06 -7.86 -3.85
N MET A 203 1.15 -8.21 -4.51
CA MET A 203 1.16 -8.53 -5.94
C MET A 203 0.35 -9.79 -6.25
N ALA A 204 0.45 -10.82 -5.42
CA ALA A 204 -0.39 -12.02 -5.55
C ALA A 204 -1.88 -11.68 -5.35
N CYS A 205 -2.24 -10.93 -4.30
CA CYS A 205 -3.61 -10.50 -4.06
C CYS A 205 -4.16 -9.65 -5.22
N LYS A 206 -3.36 -8.72 -5.75
CA LYS A 206 -3.71 -7.90 -6.90
C LYS A 206 -3.97 -8.76 -8.14
N ALA A 207 -3.05 -9.67 -8.46
CA ALA A 207 -3.18 -10.55 -9.62
C ALA A 207 -4.43 -11.42 -9.55
N TYR A 208 -4.73 -12.03 -8.39
CA TYR A 208 -5.96 -12.81 -8.20
C TYR A 208 -7.23 -11.96 -8.29
N ARG A 209 -7.23 -10.74 -7.74
CA ARG A 209 -8.35 -9.82 -7.86
C ARG A 209 -8.61 -9.47 -9.33
N ASP A 210 -7.56 -9.09 -10.05
CA ASP A 210 -7.66 -8.67 -11.47
C ASP A 210 -8.01 -9.86 -12.38
N PHE A 211 -7.69 -11.09 -11.98
CA PHE A 211 -8.09 -12.31 -12.70
C PHE A 211 -9.56 -12.70 -12.45
N ALA A 212 -10.08 -12.44 -11.25
CA ALA A 212 -11.46 -12.77 -10.88
C ALA A 212 -12.50 -11.75 -11.38
N THR A 213 -12.05 -10.59 -11.87
CA THR A 213 -12.90 -9.50 -12.40
C THR A 213 -12.90 -9.53 -13.92
#